data_AF-A0A1H7BUV9-F1
#
_entry.id   AF-A0A1H7BUV9-F1
#
_cell.length_a   1.000
_cell.length_b   1.000
_cell.length_c   1.000
_cell.angle_alpha   90.00
_cell.angle_beta   90.00
_cell.angle_gamma   90.00
#
_symmetry.space_group_name_H-M   'P 1'
#
loop_
_entity.id
_entity.type
_entity.pdbx_description
1 polymer ?
#
loop_
_entity_poly.entity_id
_entity_poly.type
_entity_poly.pdbx_seq_one_letter_code
_entity_poly.pdbx_strand_id
1 'polypeptide(L)' 'MKDNISAQELVEIALGKADALAPGVTFKLQNLFTADQWEALPKGVRIAAGPLFKERAYLSETIDGLGRDSTNHQRYRKL' A
#
# COMPACT_ATOMS: atom_id res chain seq x y z
N MET A 1 13.41 2.63 -15.43
CA MET A 1 12.59 1.93 -14.42
C MET A 1 11.31 1.55 -15.13
N LYS A 2 10.94 0.27 -15.19
CA LYS A 2 9.95 -0.31 -16.13
C LYS A 2 8.77 0.63 -16.42
N ASP A 3 8.64 1.07 -17.67
CA ASP A 3 7.65 2.06 -18.14
C ASP A 3 6.17 1.66 -17.98
N ASN A 4 5.86 0.47 -17.45
CA ASN A 4 4.49 -0.02 -17.31
C ASN A 4 4.32 -0.95 -16.10
N ILE A 5 4.51 -0.47 -14.87
CA ILE A 5 4.02 -1.21 -13.69
C ILE A 5 2.51 -1.00 -13.57
N SER A 6 1.75 -2.10 -13.53
CA SER A 6 0.31 -2.06 -13.30
C SER A 6 -0.04 -1.81 -11.83
N ALA A 7 -1.27 -1.39 -11.55
CA ALA A 7 -1.75 -1.23 -10.18
C ALA A 7 -1.74 -2.56 -9.41
N GLN A 8 -2.04 -3.68 -10.09
CA GLN A 8 -1.99 -5.02 -9.52
C GLN A 8 -0.56 -5.38 -9.07
N GLU A 9 0.43 -5.20 -9.94
CA GLU A 9 1.83 -5.47 -9.62
C GLU A 9 2.34 -4.59 -8.48
N LEU A 10 1.94 -3.31 -8.46
CA LEU A 10 2.28 -2.42 -7.35
C LEU A 10 1.72 -2.92 -6.01
N VAL A 11 0.48 -3.44 -6.01
CA VAL A 11 -0.17 -3.98 -4.82
C VAL A 11 0.52 -5.25 -4.34
N GLU A 12 0.90 -6.17 -5.23
CA GLU A 12 1.62 -7.38 -4.83
C GLU A 12 2.99 -7.06 -4.21
N ILE A 13 3.71 -6.09 -4.79
CA ILE A 13 4.96 -5.58 -4.20
C ILE A 13 4.70 -4.94 -2.83
N ALA A 14 3.63 -4.15 -2.71
CA ALA A 14 3.26 -3.51 -1.47
C ALA A 14 2.90 -4.53 -0.38
N LEU A 15 2.16 -5.60 -0.70
CA LEU A 15 1.82 -6.64 0.25
C LEU A 15 3.07 -7.34 0.78
N GLY A 16 4.00 -7.72 -0.11
CA GLY A 16 5.27 -8.31 0.31
C GLY A 16 6.10 -7.39 1.21
N LYS A 17 6.06 -6.08 0.97
CA LYS A 17 6.71 -5.07 1.83
C LYS A 17 5.99 -4.89 3.16
N ALA A 18 4.66 -4.91 3.16
CA ALA A 18 3.86 -4.83 4.37
C ALA A 18 4.10 -6.06 5.25
N ASP A 19 4.26 -7.25 4.67
CA ASP A 19 4.56 -8.47 5.41
C ASP A 19 5.92 -8.48 6.09
N ALA A 20 6.89 -7.73 5.54
CA ALA A 20 8.20 -7.55 6.15
C ALA A 20 8.21 -6.52 7.30
N LEU A 21 7.10 -5.83 7.56
CA LEU A 21 6.99 -4.92 8.70
C LEU A 21 6.89 -5.70 10.01
N ALA A 22 7.38 -5.10 11.09
CA ALA A 22 7.19 -5.65 12.42
C ALA A 22 5.70 -5.58 12.85
N PRO A 23 5.20 -6.56 13.62
CA PRO A 23 3.89 -6.50 14.24
C PRO A 23 3.65 -5.19 15.01
N GLY A 24 2.43 -4.65 14.89
CA GLY A 24 2.01 -3.38 15.49
C GLY A 24 2.36 -2.12 14.70
N VAL A 25 3.20 -2.21 13.66
CA VAL A 25 3.54 -1.04 12.83
C VAL A 25 2.33 -0.54 12.05
N THR A 26 2.03 0.75 12.20
CA THR A 26 0.98 1.44 11.43
C THR A 26 1.57 2.06 10.17
N PHE A 27 0.91 1.90 9.02
CA PHE A 27 1.40 2.38 7.74
C PHE A 27 0.26 2.80 6.79
N LYS A 28 0.64 3.53 5.73
CA LYS A 28 -0.17 3.74 4.51
C LYS A 28 0.52 3.05 3.35
N LEU A 29 -0.21 2.77 2.27
CA LEU A 29 0.36 2.19 1.05
C LEU A 29 1.63 2.91 0.57
N GLN A 30 1.60 4.24 0.52
CA GLN A 30 2.74 5.05 0.08
C GLN A 30 3.97 4.94 1.01
N ASN A 31 3.79 4.62 2.30
CA ASN A 31 4.89 4.52 3.25
C ASN A 31 5.75 3.25 3.03
N LEU A 32 5.25 2.29 2.26
CA LEU A 32 5.98 1.07 1.93
C LEU A 32 7.09 1.31 0.87
N PHE A 33 7.08 2.50 0.27
CA PHE A 33 8.02 2.93 -0.76
C PHE A 33 8.80 4.16 -0.27
N THR A 34 10.02 4.32 -0.76
CA THR A 34 10.72 5.59 -0.61
C THR A 34 9.99 6.69 -1.38
N ALA A 35 10.20 7.96 -1.02
CA ALA A 35 9.56 9.08 -1.70
C ALA A 35 9.83 9.07 -3.22
N ASP A 36 11.08 8.85 -3.61
CA ASP A 36 11.47 8.79 -5.04
C ASP A 36 10.81 7.62 -5.77
N GLN A 37 10.72 6.45 -5.13
CA GLN A 37 10.03 5.29 -5.72
C GLN A 37 8.53 5.56 -5.89
N TRP A 38 7.91 6.21 -4.90
CA TRP A 38 6.48 6.52 -4.97
C TRP A 38 6.19 7.57 -6.05
N GLU A 39 6.98 8.64 -6.11
CA GLU A 39 6.77 9.72 -7.09
C GLU A 39 7.11 9.31 -8.52
N ALA A 40 8.01 8.34 -8.72
CA ALA A 40 8.29 7.76 -10.03
C ALA A 40 7.13 6.95 -10.61
N LEU A 41 6.15 6.53 -9.79
CA LEU A 41 4.99 5.77 -10.26
C LEU A 41 3.97 6.67 -10.96
N PRO A 42 3.38 6.24 -12.09
CA PRO A 42 2.32 6.99 -12.75
C PRO A 42 1.16 7.27 -11.79
N LYS A 43 0.67 8.51 -11.78
CA LYS A 43 -0.42 8.95 -10.89
C LYS A 43 -1.65 8.04 -10.97
N GLY A 44 -2.03 7.62 -12.18
CA GLY A 44 -3.15 6.70 -12.40
C GLY A 44 -2.95 5.35 -11.71
N VAL A 45 -1.74 4.81 -11.75
CA VAL A 45 -1.37 3.54 -11.09
C VAL A 45 -1.45 3.69 -9.58
N ARG A 46 -0.90 4.78 -9.01
CA ARG A 46 -0.98 5.06 -7.57
C ARG A 46 -2.42 5.16 -7.06
N ILE A 47 -3.27 5.86 -7.81
CA ILE A 47 -4.70 6.01 -7.47
C ILE A 47 -5.42 4.67 -7.55
N ALA A 48 -5.22 3.90 -8.63
CA ALA A 48 -5.86 2.60 -8.81
C ALA A 48 -5.39 1.56 -7.78
N ALA A 49 -4.15 1.64 -7.31
CA ALA A 49 -3.61 0.71 -6.32
C ALA A 49 -4.23 0.89 -4.93
N GLY A 50 -4.74 2.07 -4.57
CA GLY A 50 -5.35 2.32 -3.26
C GLY A 50 -6.54 1.40 -2.94
N PRO A 51 -7.61 1.40 -3.75
CA PRO A 51 -8.75 0.50 -3.57
C PRO A 51 -8.36 -0.99 -3.63
N LEU A 52 -7.46 -1.36 -4.55
CA LEU A 52 -6.98 -2.74 -4.68
C LEU A 52 -6.22 -3.21 -3.44
N PHE A 53 -5.28 -2.40 -2.94
CA PHE A 53 -4.55 -2.71 -1.71
C PHE A 53 -5.49 -2.81 -0.52
N LYS A 54 -6.49 -1.92 -0.43
CA LYS A 54 -7.52 -1.97 0.61
C LYS A 54 -8.23 -3.33 0.58
N GLU A 55 -8.77 -3.75 -0.55
CA GLU A 55 -9.44 -5.04 -0.70
C GLU A 55 -8.55 -6.21 -0.26
N ARG A 56 -7.30 -6.24 -0.74
CA ARG A 56 -6.34 -7.29 -0.39
C ARG A 56 -5.98 -7.29 1.10
N ALA A 57 -5.82 -6.11 1.71
CA ALA A 57 -5.57 -5.98 3.14
C ALA A 57 -6.73 -6.49 3.98
N TYR A 58 -7.99 -6.24 3.59
CA TYR A 58 -9.17 -6.78 4.30
C TYR A 58 -9.29 -8.30 4.23
N LEU A 59 -8.70 -8.91 3.21
CA LEU A 59 -8.62 -10.38 3.06
C LEU A 59 -7.35 -10.97 3.70
N SER A 60 -6.43 -10.13 4.18
CA SER A 60 -5.20 -10.59 4.81
C SER A 60 -5.42 -10.88 6.29
N GLU A 61 -4.91 -12.01 6.76
CA GLU A 61 -4.87 -12.34 8.20
C GLU A 61 -3.77 -11.57 8.94
N THR A 62 -2.91 -10.86 8.22
CA THR A 62 -1.71 -10.23 8.76
C THR A 62 -1.75 -8.71 8.74
N ILE A 63 -2.81 -8.11 8.17
CA ILE A 63 -2.96 -6.67 8.04
C ILE A 63 -4.36 -6.27 8.53
N ASP A 64 -4.41 -5.31 9.45
CA ASP A 64 -5.64 -4.76 9.98
C ASP A 64 -5.93 -3.36 9.39
N GLY A 65 -7.16 -3.14 8.96
CA GLY A 65 -7.60 -1.89 8.34
C GLY A 65 -8.14 -0.90 9.37
N LEU A 66 -7.36 0.15 9.71
CA LEU A 66 -7.68 1.10 10.78
C LEU A 66 -8.61 2.27 10.37
N GLY A 67 -9.11 2.28 9.14
CA GLY A 67 -9.91 3.39 8.59
C GLY A 67 -9.07 4.52 8.00
N ARG A 68 -9.70 5.66 7.72
CA ARG A 68 -9.02 6.82 7.12
C ARG A 68 -8.58 7.83 8.17
N ASP A 69 -7.45 8.49 7.93
CA ASP A 69 -7.02 9.62 8.76
C ASP A 69 -7.69 10.94 8.36
N SER A 70 -7.37 12.02 9.07
CA SER A 70 -7.87 13.38 8.80
C SER A 70 -7.48 13.93 7.42
N THR A 71 -6.51 13.30 6.74
CA THR A 71 -6.10 13.60 5.37
C THR A 71 -6.74 12.67 4.33
N ASN A 72 -7.77 11.92 4.73
CA ASN A 72 -8.52 10.97 3.90
C ASN A 72 -7.66 9.81 3.34
N HIS A 73 -6.50 9.53 3.95
CA HIS A 73 -5.67 8.39 3.58
C HIS A 73 -6.03 7.18 4.43
N GLN A 74 -6.23 6.02 3.78
CA GLN A 74 -6.44 4.76 4.47
C GLN A 74 -5.19 4.36 5.26
N ARG A 75 -5.38 4.03 6.54
CA ARG A 75 -4.36 3.50 7.45
C ARG A 75 -4.55 2.00 7.64
N TYR A 76 -3.43 1.34 7.86
CA TYR A 76 -3.32 -0.08 8.11
C TYR A 76 -2.38 -0.31 9.29
N ARG A 77 -2.49 -1.47 9.91
CA ARG A 77 -1.57 -1.95 10.94
C ARG A 77 -1.14 -3.36 10.62
N LYS A 78 0.15 -3.64 10.74
CA LYS A 78 0.66 -5.01 10.69
C LYS A 78 0.22 -5.74 11.97
N LEU A 79 -0.42 -6.89 11.83
CA LEU A 79 -0.78 -7.77 12.93
C LEU A 79 0.43 -8.57 13.42
#